data_AF-A0A7Y8SV15-F1
#
_entry.id   AF-A0A7Y8SV15-F1
#
_cell.length_a   1.000
_cell.length_b   1.000
_cell.length_c   1.000
_cell.angle_alpha   90.00
_cell.angle_beta   90.00
_cell.angle_gamma   90.00
#
_symmetry.space_group_name_H-M   'P 1'
#
loop_
_entity.id
_entity.type
_entity.pdbx_description
1 polymer ?
#
loop_
_entity_poly.entity_id
_entity_poly.type
_entity_poly.pdbx_seq_one_letter_code
_entity_poly.pdbx_strand_id
1 'polypeptide(L)'
;MTSQLDGLKRHSVIVADTGDIESIARFKPQDATTNPSLIFKAAQEARYRPIIDEAIAAAPVSADANARLGEVIDHLFVGFGRRILELVPGRVSTEVDARLSFDTGATEAKARRLIDLYESDGILRDRVLIKIASTW
;
A
#
# COMPACT_ATOMS: atom_id res chain seq x y z
N MET A 1 4.50 -25.53 22.63
CA MET A 1 3.37 -25.95 21.78
C MET A 1 3.40 -25.11 20.52
N THR A 2 3.33 -25.75 19.36
CA THR A 2 3.27 -25.08 18.05
C THR A 2 1.86 -24.49 17.88
N SER A 3 1.75 -23.20 17.57
CA SER A 3 0.42 -22.60 17.35
C SER A 3 -0.21 -23.10 16.04
N GLN A 4 -1.53 -22.93 15.85
CA GLN A 4 -2.17 -23.26 14.57
C GLN A 4 -1.56 -22.46 13.41
N LEU A 5 -1.16 -21.20 13.67
CA LEU A 5 -0.46 -20.35 12.70
C LEU A 5 0.90 -20.94 12.30
N ASP A 6 1.68 -21.42 13.27
CA ASP A 6 2.96 -22.09 12.99
C ASP A 6 2.76 -23.39 12.21
N GLY A 7 1.64 -24.09 12.46
CA GLY A 7 1.22 -25.23 11.65
C GLY A 7 0.97 -24.85 10.19
N LEU A 8 0.21 -23.78 9.96
CA LEU A 8 -0.17 -23.29 8.62
C LEU A 8 1.03 -22.79 7.80
N LYS A 9 2.02 -22.15 8.45
CA LYS A 9 3.26 -21.67 7.81
C LYS A 9 4.04 -22.76 7.07
N ARG A 10 3.84 -24.03 7.41
CA ARG A 10 4.49 -25.17 6.74
C ARG A 10 3.84 -25.56 5.41
N HIS A 11 2.63 -25.07 5.15
CA HIS A 11 1.84 -25.46 3.97
C HIS A 11 1.47 -24.27 3.09
N SER A 12 1.46 -23.05 3.64
CA SER A 12 1.05 -21.85 2.94
C SER A 12 1.95 -20.67 3.29
N VAL A 13 2.11 -19.77 2.32
CA VAL A 13 2.69 -18.45 2.56
C VAL A 13 1.69 -17.60 3.34
N ILE A 14 2.10 -17.10 4.50
CA ILE A 14 1.26 -16.26 5.33
C ILE A 14 1.39 -14.80 4.89
N VAL A 15 0.25 -14.18 4.61
CA VAL A 15 0.14 -12.79 4.19
C VAL A 15 -0.78 -12.06 5.17
N ALA A 16 -0.40 -10.87 5.62
CA ALA A 16 -1.26 -10.04 6.48
C ALA A 16 -2.09 -9.08 5.65
N ASP A 17 -3.42 -9.13 5.80
CA ASP A 17 -4.35 -8.21 5.12
C ASP A 17 -4.75 -7.06 6.05
N THR A 18 -3.89 -6.04 6.12
CA THR A 18 -4.08 -4.90 7.02
C THR A 18 -3.22 -3.70 6.61
N GLY A 19 -3.69 -2.48 6.91
CA GLY A 19 -2.87 -1.27 6.93
C GLY A 19 -2.22 -0.98 8.29
N ASP A 20 -2.51 -1.80 9.32
CA ASP A 20 -1.97 -1.66 10.66
C ASP A 20 -0.55 -2.24 10.77
N ILE A 21 0.43 -1.34 10.77
CA ILE A 21 1.86 -1.62 10.81
C ILE A 21 2.26 -2.38 12.10
N GLU A 22 1.64 -2.07 13.24
CA GLU A 22 1.93 -2.78 14.51
C GLU A 22 1.55 -4.26 14.46
N SER A 23 0.38 -4.55 13.89
CA SER A 23 -0.06 -5.95 13.69
C SER A 23 0.92 -6.70 12.78
N ILE A 24 1.43 -6.06 11.73
CA ILE A 24 2.44 -6.65 10.84
C ILE A 24 3.73 -6.94 11.60
N ALA A 25 4.23 -5.98 12.40
CA ALA A 25 5.42 -6.18 13.24
C ALA A 25 5.27 -7.34 14.23
N ARG A 26 4.07 -7.53 14.80
CA ARG A 26 3.76 -8.59 15.75
C ARG A 26 3.76 -9.98 15.10
N PHE A 27 3.10 -10.14 13.95
CA PHE A 27 2.88 -11.45 13.34
C PHE A 27 3.97 -11.88 12.34
N LYS A 28 4.79 -10.93 11.87
CA LYS A 28 5.92 -11.15 10.95
C LYS A 28 5.52 -12.03 9.75
N PRO A 29 4.54 -11.59 8.94
CA PRO A 29 4.11 -12.32 7.76
C PRO A 29 5.20 -12.29 6.67
N GLN A 30 5.04 -13.12 5.64
CA GLN A 30 5.92 -13.11 4.47
C GLN A 30 5.67 -11.87 3.60
N ASP A 31 4.40 -11.65 3.25
CA ASP A 31 3.91 -10.52 2.45
C ASP A 31 2.82 -9.77 3.25
N ALA A 32 2.39 -8.61 2.76
CA ALA A 32 1.21 -7.91 3.26
C ALA A 32 0.36 -7.36 2.12
N THR A 33 -0.95 -7.24 2.35
CA THR A 33 -1.88 -6.62 1.42
C THR A 33 -2.58 -5.45 2.07
N THR A 34 -2.66 -4.34 1.33
CA THR A 34 -3.56 -3.24 1.66
C THR A 34 -4.64 -3.12 0.59
N ASN A 35 -5.66 -2.32 0.89
CA ASN A 35 -6.71 -1.92 -0.01
C ASN A 35 -7.23 -0.55 0.44
N PRO A 36 -8.08 0.13 -0.34
CA PRO A 36 -8.53 1.48 0.01
C PRO A 36 -9.20 1.57 1.38
N SER A 37 -10.00 0.57 1.77
CA SER A 37 -10.68 0.54 3.08
C SER A 37 -9.69 0.35 4.24
N LEU A 38 -8.67 -0.49 4.06
CA LEU A 38 -7.63 -0.71 5.09
C LEU A 38 -6.75 0.53 5.29
N ILE A 39 -6.36 1.20 4.22
CA ILE A 39 -5.62 2.47 4.31
C ILE A 39 -6.50 3.55 4.93
N PHE A 40 -7.76 3.66 4.53
CA PHE A 40 -8.69 4.62 5.14
C PHE A 40 -8.86 4.40 6.65
N LYS A 41 -8.97 3.14 7.09
CA LYS A 41 -9.05 2.81 8.52
C LYS A 41 -7.76 3.18 9.24
N ALA A 42 -6.60 2.78 8.71
CA ALA A 42 -5.31 3.07 9.32
C ALA A 42 -5.05 4.59 9.40
N ALA A 43 -5.33 5.35 8.35
CA ALA A 43 -5.12 6.79 8.31
C ALA A 43 -5.96 7.59 9.33
N GLN A 44 -6.99 6.99 9.94
CA GLN A 44 -7.74 7.62 11.04
C GLN A 44 -7.05 7.53 12.39
N GLU A 45 -6.05 6.65 12.53
CA GLU A 45 -5.36 6.46 13.79
C GLU A 45 -4.25 7.51 13.96
N ALA A 46 -4.25 8.20 15.10
CA ALA A 46 -3.34 9.32 15.36
C ALA A 46 -1.85 8.97 15.20
N ARG A 47 -1.47 7.72 15.49
CA ARG A 47 -0.09 7.23 15.33
C ARG A 47 0.41 7.22 13.89
N TYR A 48 -0.49 7.14 12.90
CA TYR A 48 -0.13 7.17 11.49
C TYR A 48 -0.20 8.57 10.87
N ARG A 49 -0.48 9.60 11.68
CA ARG A 49 -0.49 11.00 11.24
C ARG A 49 0.80 11.44 10.53
N PRO A 50 2.01 11.05 10.97
CA PRO A 50 3.24 11.42 10.26
C PRO A 50 3.25 10.98 8.79
N ILE A 51 2.70 9.81 8.46
CA ILE A 51 2.63 9.32 7.07
C ILE A 51 1.73 10.23 6.22
N ILE A 52 0.65 10.76 6.81
CA ILE A 52 -0.27 11.68 6.15
C ILE A 52 0.41 13.02 5.90
N ASP A 53 1.12 13.55 6.90
CA ASP A 53 1.82 14.83 6.77
C ASP A 53 2.97 14.73 5.75
N GLU A 54 3.71 13.61 5.74
CA GLU A 54 4.71 13.29 4.71
C GLU A 54 4.08 13.25 3.30
N ALA A 55 2.92 12.61 3.15
CA ALA A 55 2.21 12.53 1.86
C ALA A 55 1.73 13.90 1.37
N ILE A 56 1.21 14.75 2.27
CA ILE A 56 0.80 16.13 1.96
C ILE A 56 2.00 16.98 1.53
N ALA A 57 3.15 16.79 2.18
CA ALA A 57 4.38 17.52 1.88
C ALA A 57 5.04 17.08 0.56
N ALA A 58 4.97 15.78 0.24
CA ALA A 58 5.56 15.21 -0.96
C ALA A 58 4.75 15.53 -2.24
N ALA A 59 3.43 15.67 -2.12
CA ALA A 59 2.57 15.95 -3.25
C ALA A 59 2.84 17.36 -3.82
N PRO A 60 3.04 17.50 -5.15
CA PRO A 60 3.30 18.79 -5.77
C PRO A 60 2.15 19.76 -5.56
N VAL A 61 2.49 21.03 -5.37
CA VAL A 61 1.50 22.11 -5.29
C VAL A 61 0.83 22.25 -6.66
N SER A 62 -0.51 22.24 -6.67
CA SER A 62 -1.33 22.46 -7.87
C SER A 62 -2.40 23.51 -7.59
N ALA A 63 -2.75 24.28 -8.62
CA ALA A 63 -3.89 25.19 -8.58
C ALA A 63 -5.23 24.43 -8.62
N ASP A 64 -5.24 23.20 -9.15
CA ASP A 64 -6.37 22.29 -9.06
C ASP A 64 -6.27 21.46 -7.78
N ALA A 65 -7.17 21.73 -6.85
CA ALA A 65 -7.25 21.04 -5.57
C ALA A 65 -7.54 19.53 -5.72
N ASN A 66 -8.31 19.12 -6.74
CA ASN A 66 -8.61 17.71 -6.97
C ASN A 66 -7.40 16.96 -7.50
N ALA A 67 -6.67 17.57 -8.45
CA ALA A 67 -5.40 17.01 -8.92
C ALA A 67 -4.41 16.86 -7.77
N ARG A 68 -4.28 17.89 -6.91
CA ARG A 68 -3.42 17.82 -5.72
C ARG A 68 -3.85 16.71 -4.77
N LEU A 69 -5.15 16.58 -4.50
CA LEU A 69 -5.67 15.53 -3.63
C LEU A 69 -5.34 14.12 -4.17
N GLY A 70 -5.44 13.92 -5.49
CA GLY A 70 -5.03 12.66 -6.12
C GLY A 70 -3.56 12.32 -5.85
N GLU A 71 -2.66 13.29 -6.00
CA GLU A 71 -1.24 13.10 -5.68
C GLU A 71 -1.01 12.78 -4.20
N VAL A 72 -1.67 13.51 -3.29
CA VAL A 72 -1.58 13.23 -1.84
C VAL A 72 -2.02 11.79 -1.52
N ILE A 73 -3.09 11.31 -2.15
CA ILE A 73 -3.60 9.95 -1.92
C ILE A 73 -2.60 8.90 -2.43
N ASP A 74 -2.01 9.11 -3.62
CA ASP A 74 -0.99 8.21 -4.16
C ASP A 74 0.23 8.13 -3.22
N HIS A 75 0.74 9.29 -2.78
CA HIS A 75 1.85 9.36 -1.82
C HIS A 75 1.49 8.73 -0.47
N LEU A 76 0.24 8.84 -0.01
CA LEU A 76 -0.22 8.22 1.22
C LEU A 76 -0.19 6.69 1.12
N PHE A 77 -0.71 6.13 0.02
CA PHE A 77 -0.74 4.68 -0.20
C PHE A 77 0.67 4.11 -0.29
N VAL A 78 1.56 4.78 -1.03
CA VAL A 78 2.98 4.41 -1.14
C VAL A 78 3.67 4.56 0.21
N GLY A 79 3.39 5.62 0.97
CA GLY A 79 3.93 5.86 2.30
C GLY A 79 3.64 4.71 3.27
N PHE A 80 2.39 4.23 3.32
CA PHE A 80 2.05 3.04 4.10
C PHE A 80 2.80 1.81 3.61
N GLY A 81 2.82 1.55 2.30
CA GLY A 81 3.50 0.38 1.76
C GLY A 81 4.99 0.37 2.03
N ARG A 82 5.66 1.53 2.01
CA ARG A 82 7.08 1.66 2.39
C ARG A 82 7.32 1.19 3.83
N ARG A 83 6.50 1.66 4.78
CA ARG A 83 6.63 1.25 6.20
C ARG A 83 6.33 -0.24 6.41
N ILE A 84 5.42 -0.79 5.62
CA ILE A 84 5.15 -2.23 5.61
C ILE A 84 6.36 -3.01 5.10
N LEU A 85 7.00 -2.56 4.02
CA LEU A 85 8.16 -3.22 3.41
C LEU A 85 9.43 -3.21 4.27
N GLU A 86 9.51 -2.29 5.24
CA GLU A 86 10.54 -2.32 6.29
C GLU A 86 10.37 -3.51 7.26
N LEU A 87 9.16 -4.06 7.37
CA LEU A 87 8.80 -5.10 8.33
C LEU A 87 8.61 -6.49 7.72
N VAL A 88 8.29 -6.58 6.42
CA VAL A 88 8.09 -7.84 5.72
C VAL A 88 9.26 -8.17 4.80
N PRO A 89 9.71 -9.44 4.72
CA PRO A 89 10.79 -9.83 3.83
C PRO A 89 10.34 -9.89 2.36
N GLY A 90 9.05 -10.10 2.11
CA GLY A 90 8.48 -10.19 0.78
C GLY A 90 7.83 -8.89 0.33
N ARG A 91 6.59 -8.97 -0.15
CA ARG A 91 5.95 -7.92 -0.96
C ARG A 91 4.83 -7.20 -0.22
N VAL A 92 4.50 -6.00 -0.69
CA VAL A 92 3.26 -5.30 -0.34
C VAL A 92 2.36 -5.18 -1.55
N SER A 93 1.06 -5.44 -1.38
CA SER A 93 0.05 -5.10 -2.40
C SER A 93 -0.48 -3.69 -2.17
N THR A 94 -0.48 -2.84 -3.20
CA THR A 94 -1.06 -1.50 -3.20
C THR A 94 -2.09 -1.40 -4.31
N GLU A 95 -3.30 -0.96 -3.97
CA GLU A 95 -4.44 -0.96 -4.90
C GLU A 95 -4.54 0.36 -5.67
N VAL A 96 -4.84 0.25 -6.97
CA VAL A 96 -5.21 1.41 -7.79
C VAL A 96 -6.53 2.01 -7.33
N ASP A 97 -6.81 3.24 -7.76
CA ASP A 97 -8.11 3.86 -7.53
C ASP A 97 -9.23 3.06 -8.20
N ALA A 98 -10.16 2.55 -7.38
CA ALA A 98 -11.27 1.72 -7.84
C ALA A 98 -12.18 2.43 -8.85
N ARG A 99 -12.18 3.77 -8.91
CA ARG A 99 -12.93 4.55 -9.91
C ARG A 99 -12.41 4.31 -11.34
N LEU A 100 -11.18 3.82 -11.47
CA LEU A 100 -10.53 3.54 -12.76
C LEU A 100 -10.79 2.10 -13.25
N SER A 101 -11.52 1.27 -12.49
CA SER A 101 -11.67 -0.17 -12.76
C SER A 101 -12.25 -0.52 -14.14
N PHE A 102 -12.87 0.43 -14.85
CA PHE A 102 -13.44 0.21 -16.18
C PHE A 102 -12.71 1.01 -17.27
N ASP A 103 -11.53 1.56 -16.95
CA ASP A 103 -10.64 2.25 -17.87
C ASP A 103 -9.24 1.62 -17.78
N THR A 104 -8.93 0.75 -18.73
CA THR A 104 -7.64 0.04 -18.81
C THR A 104 -6.47 1.02 -18.89
N GLY A 105 -6.59 2.07 -19.71
CA GLY A 105 -5.51 3.04 -19.91
C GLY A 105 -5.23 3.83 -18.63
N ALA A 106 -6.29 4.29 -17.96
CA ALA A 106 -6.14 5.00 -16.70
C ALA A 106 -5.63 4.08 -15.56
N THR A 107 -6.08 2.82 -15.52
CA THR A 107 -5.59 1.82 -14.58
C THR A 107 -4.09 1.54 -14.75
N GLU A 108 -3.63 1.33 -15.98
CA GLU A 108 -2.21 1.14 -16.28
C GLU A 108 -1.38 2.37 -15.94
N ALA A 109 -1.87 3.58 -16.27
CA ALA A 109 -1.20 4.82 -15.93
C ALA A 109 -1.06 4.99 -14.41
N LYS A 110 -2.13 4.71 -13.65
CA LYS A 110 -2.10 4.75 -12.18
C LYS A 110 -1.16 3.69 -11.60
N ALA A 111 -1.18 2.47 -12.12
CA ALA A 111 -0.27 1.40 -11.71
C ALA A 111 1.20 1.80 -11.87
N ARG A 112 1.55 2.36 -13.03
CA ARG A 112 2.91 2.86 -13.32
C ARG A 112 3.29 4.01 -12.40
N ARG A 113 2.39 4.98 -12.20
CA ARG A 113 2.59 6.10 -11.27
C ARG A 113 2.94 5.62 -9.86
N LEU A 114 2.20 4.64 -9.34
CA LEU A 114 2.47 4.08 -8.01
C LEU A 114 3.84 3.39 -7.95
N ILE A 115 4.23 2.65 -8.99
CA ILE A 115 5.58 2.04 -9.08
C ILE A 115 6.66 3.12 -9.13
N ASP A 116 6.50 4.16 -9.94
CA ASP A 116 7.48 5.26 -10.04
C ASP A 116 7.70 5.94 -8.67
N LEU A 117 6.64 6.10 -7.89
CA LEU A 117 6.71 6.62 -6.53
C LEU A 117 7.51 5.70 -5.60
N TYR A 118 7.26 4.38 -5.61
CA TYR A 118 8.09 3.43 -4.87
C TYR A 118 9.56 3.48 -5.29
N GLU A 119 9.83 3.50 -6.59
CA GLU A 119 11.20 3.52 -7.13
C GLU A 119 11.93 4.83 -6.79
N SER A 120 11.22 5.97 -6.74
CA SER A 120 11.78 7.25 -6.30
C SER A 120 12.28 7.23 -4.85
N ASP A 121 11.74 6.32 -4.03
CA ASP A 121 12.14 6.07 -2.65
C ASP A 121 13.09 4.86 -2.49
N GLY A 122 13.64 4.36 -3.60
CA GLY A 122 14.60 3.25 -3.61
C GLY A 122 13.99 1.87 -3.40
N ILE A 123 12.66 1.73 -3.47
CA ILE A 123 11.98 0.43 -3.41
C ILE A 123 11.88 -0.14 -4.82
N LEU A 124 12.50 -1.30 -5.03
CA LEU A 124 12.42 -2.01 -6.29
C LEU A 124 11.01 -2.56 -6.55
N ARG A 125 10.57 -2.52 -7.80
CA ARG A 125 9.23 -2.98 -8.22
C ARG A 125 8.93 -4.46 -7.91
N ASP A 126 9.94 -5.29 -7.69
CA ASP A 126 9.78 -6.70 -7.30
C ASP A 126 9.23 -6.89 -5.88
N ARG A 127 9.35 -5.86 -5.03
CA ARG A 127 8.75 -5.77 -3.69
C ARG A 127 7.30 -5.32 -3.70
N VAL A 128 6.73 -4.96 -4.86
CA VAL A 128 5.40 -4.35 -4.96
C VAL A 128 4.49 -5.18 -5.87
N LEU A 129 3.25 -5.39 -5.43
CA LEU A 129 2.17 -5.92 -6.26
C LEU A 129 1.12 -4.82 -6.46
N ILE A 130 0.85 -4.43 -7.71
CA ILE A 130 -0.26 -3.53 -7.98
C ILE A 130 -1.55 -4.34 -8.00
N LYS A 131 -2.48 -3.98 -7.11
CA LYS A 131 -3.78 -4.62 -7.00
C LYS A 131 -4.81 -3.85 -7.84
N ILE A 132 -5.59 -4.59 -8.62
CA ILE A 132 -6.58 -4.08 -9.55
C ILE A 132 -7.87 -4.90 -9.36
N ALA A 133 -9.03 -4.29 -9.54
CA ALA A 133 -10.29 -5.01 -9.60
C ALA A 133 -10.31 -5.92 -10.84
N SER A 134 -10.72 -7.18 -10.68
CA SER A 134 -10.78 -8.15 -11.77
C SER A 134 -12.03 -7.94 -12.65
N THR A 135 -12.15 -6.76 -13.25
CA THR A 135 -13.08 -6.45 -14.33
C THR A 135 -12.56 -7.03 -15.66
N TRP A 136 -13.34 -6.91 -16.74
CA TRP A 136 -12.97 -7.38 -18.08
C TRP A 136 -11.80 -6.57 -18.65
#